data_AF-A0A381ICF1-F1
#
_entry.id   AF-A0A381ICF1-F1
#
_cell.length_a   1.000
_cell.length_b   1.000
_cell.length_c   1.000
_cell.angle_alpha   90.00
_cell.angle_beta   90.00
_cell.angle_gamma   90.00
#
_symmetry.space_group_name_H-M   'P 1'
#
loop_
_entity.id
_entity.type
_entity.pdbx_description
1 polymer ?
#
loop_
_entity_poly.entity_id
_entity_poly.type
_entity_poly.pdbx_seq_one_letter_code
_entity_poly.pdbx_strand_id
1 'polypeptide(L)'
;MLKADETIEEYKILSYLTELIFEKISQIKLNIEILSEYDMVFAKAKYSQKIKGITPKINNNGYIKIIKGKHPLLTGDAVPLDFEIGKNYRSLIITGPNAGGKTVTLKTVGLLTLMVQCGFDISAKEGSEFSVFEKVFVDIGDNQSIENALSTFSSHIKNIAEIMSLSNNSTLVLFDEIGSGTEPNEGAGLAISLLEEFYKMGCITIASTHYGEIKKFATLHPEFENAGMMFDKETLEPLYKLTIGKSEDSNALFISKKMGIKNRVLDRAKEYVIDRNYNLDLVKRSKLQSNIEDKNSSEVILNYTDYNVGDKVKLLDEDDFGIVYKPMDKFNNVEVLFNDNFISVNIKRLQLSIKASELYPEGYDLDVLFTSFKERKLEKDIQRGSKKALKKIQKEIRENRK
;
A
#
# COMPACT_ATOMS: atom_id res chain seq x y z
N MET A 1 -75.27 -0.90 2.69
CA MET A 1 -75.80 -0.46 1.38
C MET A 1 -75.23 0.89 1.02
N LEU A 2 -75.61 2.00 1.67
CA LEU A 2 -75.11 3.35 1.37
C LEU A 2 -73.57 3.47 1.26
N LYS A 3 -72.81 2.90 2.20
CA LYS A 3 -71.33 2.91 2.14
C LYS A 3 -70.76 2.15 0.93
N ALA A 4 -71.42 1.06 0.52
CA ALA A 4 -70.97 0.30 -0.64
C ALA A 4 -71.28 1.05 -1.94
N ASP A 5 -72.44 1.70 -2.01
CA ASP A 5 -72.84 2.53 -3.15
C ASP A 5 -71.93 3.77 -3.28
N GLU A 6 -71.55 4.39 -2.16
CA GLU A 6 -70.59 5.48 -2.09
C GLU A 6 -69.22 5.07 -2.64
N THR A 7 -68.66 3.94 -2.17
CA THR A 7 -67.37 3.42 -2.67
C THR A 7 -67.41 3.08 -4.16
N ILE A 8 -68.53 2.55 -4.66
CA ILE A 8 -68.70 2.29 -6.11
C ILE A 8 -68.66 3.60 -6.89
N GLU A 9 -69.33 4.64 -6.41
CA GLU A 9 -69.35 5.94 -7.08
C GLU A 9 -67.98 6.64 -7.03
N GLU A 10 -67.27 6.56 -5.89
CA GLU A 10 -65.88 7.01 -5.78
C GLU A 10 -64.98 6.33 -6.81
N TYR A 11 -65.09 5.01 -6.98
CA TYR A 11 -64.29 4.27 -7.94
C TYR A 11 -64.57 4.69 -9.39
N LYS A 12 -65.83 4.97 -9.74
CA LYS A 12 -66.18 5.48 -11.07
C LYS A 12 -65.57 6.85 -11.32
N ILE A 13 -65.66 7.76 -10.36
CA ILE A 13 -65.08 9.10 -10.46
C ILE A 13 -63.56 9.00 -10.62
N LEU A 14 -62.89 8.19 -9.81
CA LEU A 14 -61.43 7.98 -9.91
C LEU A 14 -61.02 7.34 -11.23
N SER A 15 -61.77 6.36 -11.73
CA SER A 15 -61.51 5.73 -13.03
C SER A 15 -61.63 6.73 -14.17
N TYR A 16 -62.69 7.55 -14.15
CA TYR A 16 -62.89 8.63 -15.13
C TYR A 16 -61.77 9.67 -15.08
N LEU A 17 -61.38 10.15 -13.90
CA LEU A 17 -60.26 11.08 -13.75
C LEU A 17 -58.94 10.47 -14.22
N THR A 18 -58.72 9.18 -13.97
CA THR A 18 -57.54 8.46 -14.44
C THR A 18 -57.50 8.38 -15.96
N GLU A 19 -58.65 8.12 -16.61
CA GLU A 19 -58.77 8.10 -18.07
C GLU A 19 -58.47 9.47 -18.68
N LEU A 20 -59.00 10.56 -18.11
CA LEU A 20 -58.67 11.93 -18.54
C LEU A 20 -57.17 12.24 -18.48
N ILE A 21 -56.45 11.74 -17.46
CA ILE A 21 -54.99 11.88 -17.36
C ILE A 21 -54.32 10.99 -18.42
N PHE A 22 -54.80 9.75 -18.59
CA PHE A 22 -54.24 8.79 -19.53
C PHE A 22 -54.33 9.27 -20.98
N GLU A 23 -55.43 9.92 -21.37
CA GLU A 23 -55.58 10.57 -22.68
C GLU A 23 -54.50 11.64 -22.96
N LYS A 24 -53.95 12.23 -21.90
CA LYS A 24 -52.90 13.26 -21.97
C LYS A 24 -51.51 12.72 -21.64
N ILE A 25 -51.35 11.41 -21.44
CA ILE A 25 -50.09 10.83 -20.93
C ILE A 25 -48.88 11.18 -21.79
N SER A 26 -49.02 11.18 -23.11
CA SER A 26 -47.94 11.54 -24.03
C SER A 26 -47.51 13.00 -23.88
N GLN A 27 -48.46 13.91 -23.68
CA GLN A 27 -48.20 15.34 -23.47
C GLN A 27 -47.58 15.59 -22.10
N ILE A 28 -48.04 14.87 -21.07
CA ILE A 28 -47.47 14.94 -19.72
C ILE A 28 -46.01 14.44 -19.74
N LYS A 29 -45.72 13.32 -20.40
CA LYS A 29 -44.35 12.80 -20.55
C LYS A 29 -43.45 13.78 -21.27
N LEU A 30 -43.91 14.36 -22.39
CA LEU A 30 -43.17 15.40 -23.10
C LEU A 30 -42.89 16.61 -22.21
N ASN A 31 -43.87 17.06 -21.43
CA ASN A 31 -43.67 18.15 -20.49
C ASN A 31 -42.64 17.81 -19.41
N ILE A 32 -42.62 16.57 -18.90
CA ILE A 32 -41.62 16.12 -17.93
C ILE A 32 -40.22 16.14 -18.54
N GLU A 33 -40.05 15.69 -19.78
CA GLU A 33 -38.77 15.72 -20.50
C GLU A 33 -38.28 17.17 -20.64
N ILE A 34 -39.14 18.06 -21.13
CA ILE A 34 -38.82 19.50 -21.30
C ILE A 34 -38.48 20.16 -19.95
N LEU A 35 -39.26 19.90 -18.91
CA LEU A 35 -38.99 20.43 -17.57
C LEU A 35 -37.65 19.92 -17.01
N SER A 36 -37.28 18.67 -17.29
CA SER A 36 -36.01 18.09 -16.87
C SER A 36 -34.83 18.76 -17.58
N GLU A 37 -34.97 19.10 -18.86
CA GLU A 37 -33.95 19.86 -19.60
C GLU A 37 -33.76 21.26 -19.01
N TYR A 38 -34.86 21.97 -18.74
CA TYR A 38 -34.79 23.29 -18.08
C TYR A 38 -34.15 23.22 -16.70
N ASP A 39 -34.53 22.24 -15.88
CA ASP A 39 -33.95 22.06 -14.54
C ASP A 39 -32.44 21.82 -14.62
N MET A 40 -31.98 20.98 -15.56
CA MET A 40 -30.54 20.76 -15.80
C MET A 40 -29.82 22.06 -16.20
N VAL A 41 -30.40 22.86 -17.10
CA VAL A 41 -29.82 24.15 -17.54
C VAL A 41 -29.75 25.13 -16.37
N PHE A 42 -30.82 25.28 -15.59
CA PHE A 42 -30.83 26.15 -14.42
C PHE A 42 -29.86 25.68 -13.33
N ALA A 43 -29.73 24.37 -13.13
CA ALA A 43 -28.76 23.80 -12.19
C ALA A 43 -27.32 24.13 -12.61
N LYS A 44 -26.98 23.96 -13.90
CA LYS A 44 -25.65 24.32 -14.44
C LYS A 44 -25.38 25.82 -14.32
N ALA A 45 -26.36 26.68 -14.61
CA ALA A 45 -26.22 28.13 -14.47
C ALA A 45 -26.00 28.55 -13.00
N LYS A 46 -26.78 27.99 -12.06
CA LYS A 46 -26.58 28.23 -10.62
C LYS A 46 -25.22 27.75 -10.14
N TYR A 47 -24.78 26.58 -10.61
CA TYR A 47 -23.45 26.04 -10.31
C TYR A 47 -22.35 26.97 -10.83
N SER A 48 -22.43 27.40 -12.09
CA SER A 48 -21.52 28.36 -12.70
C SER A 48 -21.37 29.63 -11.86
N GLN A 49 -22.48 30.26 -11.47
CA GLN A 49 -22.46 31.45 -10.60
C GLN A 49 -21.78 31.18 -9.26
N LYS A 50 -22.05 30.02 -8.64
CA LYS A 50 -21.46 29.62 -7.35
C LYS A 50 -19.94 29.50 -7.43
N ILE A 51 -19.42 28.93 -8.53
CA ILE A 51 -17.96 28.73 -8.72
C ILE A 51 -17.27 29.91 -9.43
N LYS A 52 -18.03 30.96 -9.78
CA LYS A 52 -17.59 32.06 -10.67
C LYS A 52 -16.98 31.50 -11.95
N GLY A 53 -17.70 30.55 -12.55
CA GLY A 53 -17.27 29.81 -13.71
C GLY A 53 -17.24 30.67 -14.96
N ILE A 54 -16.45 30.24 -15.95
CA ILE A 54 -16.41 30.81 -17.29
C ILE A 54 -16.70 29.73 -18.31
N THR A 55 -17.28 30.14 -19.44
CA THR A 55 -17.39 29.29 -20.63
C THR A 55 -16.06 29.33 -21.39
N PRO A 56 -15.31 28.23 -21.49
CA PRO A 56 -14.05 28.22 -22.21
C PRO A 56 -14.28 28.18 -23.73
N LYS A 57 -13.24 28.49 -24.50
CA LYS A 57 -13.24 28.20 -25.94
C LYS A 57 -13.22 26.70 -26.18
N ILE A 58 -13.89 26.25 -27.23
CA ILE A 58 -13.96 24.83 -27.59
C ILE A 58 -13.31 24.63 -28.95
N ASN A 59 -12.49 23.59 -29.06
CA ASN A 59 -11.93 23.11 -30.31
C ASN A 59 -12.06 21.57 -30.41
N ASN A 60 -11.49 21.02 -31.47
CA ASN A 60 -11.53 19.61 -31.84
C ASN A 60 -10.20 19.17 -32.49
N ASN A 61 -9.09 19.81 -32.09
CA ASN A 61 -7.75 19.55 -32.62
C ASN A 61 -6.76 19.04 -31.54
N GLY A 62 -7.23 18.76 -30.32
CA GLY A 62 -6.43 18.27 -29.21
C GLY A 62 -5.75 19.36 -28.38
N TYR A 63 -5.98 20.65 -28.67
CA TYR A 63 -5.40 21.74 -27.92
C TYR A 63 -6.16 21.98 -26.60
N ILE A 64 -5.44 21.95 -25.48
CA ILE A 64 -5.97 22.32 -24.16
C ILE A 64 -5.09 23.43 -23.61
N LYS A 65 -5.74 24.52 -23.17
CA LYS A 65 -5.13 25.64 -22.44
C LYS A 65 -5.98 25.97 -21.23
N ILE A 66 -5.39 25.92 -20.06
CA ILE A 66 -6.05 26.24 -18.79
C ILE A 66 -5.33 27.45 -18.21
N ILE A 67 -6.07 28.54 -17.99
CA ILE A 67 -5.56 29.72 -17.30
C ILE A 67 -6.19 29.77 -15.92
N LYS A 68 -5.38 29.66 -14.87
CA LYS A 68 -5.83 29.66 -13.47
C LYS A 68 -7.01 28.72 -13.17
N GLY A 69 -7.01 27.53 -13.76
CA GLY A 69 -8.06 26.52 -13.53
C GLY A 69 -7.97 25.91 -12.14
N LYS A 70 -9.11 25.64 -11.49
CA LYS A 70 -9.15 25.01 -10.17
C LYS A 70 -9.74 23.62 -10.24
N HIS A 71 -9.21 22.72 -9.41
CA HIS A 71 -9.77 21.39 -9.25
C HIS A 71 -11.19 21.48 -8.67
N PRO A 72 -12.25 20.97 -9.35
CA PRO A 72 -13.65 21.19 -8.95
C PRO A 72 -14.02 20.69 -7.56
N LEU A 73 -13.35 19.62 -7.10
CA LEU A 73 -13.63 18.99 -5.80
C LEU A 73 -12.72 19.48 -4.65
N LEU A 74 -11.69 20.28 -4.93
CA LEU A 74 -10.85 20.83 -3.86
C LEU A 74 -11.54 22.04 -3.24
N THR A 75 -11.59 22.08 -1.91
CA THR A 75 -12.17 23.19 -1.15
C THR A 75 -11.08 24.10 -0.59
N GLY A 76 -11.43 25.33 -0.24
CA GLY A 76 -10.50 26.32 0.30
C GLY A 76 -9.58 26.95 -0.76
N ASP A 77 -8.37 27.31 -0.34
CA ASP A 77 -7.38 28.01 -1.16
C ASP A 77 -6.59 27.05 -2.07
N ALA A 78 -7.32 26.32 -2.92
CA ALA A 78 -6.71 25.47 -3.94
C ALA A 78 -5.86 26.32 -4.90
N VAL A 79 -4.57 25.94 -5.05
CA VAL A 79 -3.64 26.61 -5.96
C VAL A 79 -4.12 26.43 -7.40
N PRO A 80 -4.33 27.51 -8.15
CA PRO A 80 -4.84 27.42 -9.52
C PRO A 80 -3.76 26.92 -10.48
N LEU A 81 -4.17 26.07 -11.42
CA LEU A 81 -3.36 25.45 -12.46
C LEU A 81 -3.30 26.33 -13.71
N ASP A 82 -2.09 26.63 -14.16
CA ASP A 82 -1.82 27.11 -15.52
C ASP A 82 -1.23 25.93 -16.32
N PHE A 83 -1.85 25.58 -17.44
CA PHE A 83 -1.53 24.36 -18.20
C PHE A 83 -1.75 24.56 -19.70
N GLU A 84 -0.90 23.95 -20.53
CA GLU A 84 -1.04 23.98 -21.99
C GLU A 84 -0.51 22.68 -22.61
N ILE A 85 -1.19 22.13 -23.61
CA ILE A 85 -0.77 20.95 -24.40
C ILE A 85 -1.48 20.93 -25.76
N GLY A 86 -0.91 20.26 -26.76
CA GLY A 86 -1.55 20.00 -28.05
C GLY A 86 -1.28 21.06 -29.13
N LYS A 87 -0.44 22.06 -28.82
CA LYS A 87 -0.01 23.09 -29.80
C LYS A 87 1.38 22.84 -30.36
N ASN A 88 2.39 22.75 -29.49
CA ASN A 88 3.79 22.55 -29.87
C ASN A 88 4.30 21.12 -29.57
N TYR A 89 3.59 20.43 -28.68
CA TYR A 89 3.89 19.07 -28.23
C TYR A 89 2.56 18.39 -27.91
N ARG A 90 2.52 17.06 -28.09
CA ARG A 90 1.33 16.23 -27.82
C ARG A 90 1.42 15.47 -26.51
N SER A 91 2.63 15.33 -25.98
CA SER A 91 2.89 14.56 -24.77
C SER A 91 3.55 15.42 -23.70
N LEU A 92 3.00 15.43 -22.49
CA LEU A 92 3.56 16.15 -21.35
C LEU A 92 3.93 15.18 -20.22
N ILE A 93 5.21 15.20 -19.83
CA ILE A 93 5.75 14.38 -18.75
C ILE A 93 5.89 15.21 -17.48
N ILE A 94 5.06 14.93 -16.48
CA ILE A 94 5.04 15.61 -15.19
C ILE A 94 5.95 14.88 -14.20
N THR A 95 6.85 15.65 -13.61
CA THR A 95 7.86 15.15 -12.68
C THR A 95 7.85 15.93 -11.37
N GLY A 96 8.41 15.33 -10.33
CA GLY A 96 8.50 15.93 -9.00
C GLY A 96 8.16 14.93 -7.89
N PRO A 97 8.28 15.32 -6.62
CA PRO A 97 7.95 14.44 -5.48
C PRO A 97 6.48 14.03 -5.49
N ASN A 98 6.13 12.90 -4.86
CA ASN A 98 4.75 12.37 -4.85
C ASN A 98 3.76 13.32 -4.18
N ALA A 99 4.17 13.99 -3.11
CA ALA A 99 3.37 15.05 -2.46
C ALA A 99 3.33 16.38 -3.24
N GLY A 100 3.93 16.46 -4.43
CA GLY A 100 4.03 17.70 -5.22
C GLY A 100 2.76 18.11 -5.96
N GLY A 101 1.74 17.23 -6.06
CA GLY A 101 0.48 17.53 -6.76
C GLY A 101 0.39 17.03 -8.22
N LYS A 102 1.23 16.06 -8.62
CA LYS A 102 1.20 15.46 -9.98
C LYS A 102 -0.17 14.85 -10.30
N THR A 103 -0.65 13.95 -9.44
CA THR A 103 -1.97 13.30 -9.57
C THR A 103 -3.11 14.31 -9.56
N VAL A 104 -3.02 15.35 -8.73
CA VAL A 104 -4.03 16.43 -8.69
C VAL A 104 -4.06 17.19 -10.00
N THR A 105 -2.91 17.44 -10.63
CA THR A 105 -2.82 18.08 -11.94
C THR A 105 -3.50 17.22 -13.01
N LEU A 106 -3.17 15.93 -13.10
CA LEU A 106 -3.81 14.97 -14.01
C LEU A 106 -5.34 14.97 -13.83
N LYS A 107 -5.82 14.81 -12.59
CA LYS A 107 -7.25 14.81 -12.27
C LYS A 107 -7.92 16.15 -12.62
N THR A 108 -7.24 17.27 -12.38
CA THR A 108 -7.77 18.60 -12.73
C THR A 108 -7.99 18.71 -14.23
N VAL A 109 -7.00 18.37 -15.06
CA VAL A 109 -7.13 18.44 -16.51
C VAL A 109 -8.25 17.50 -17.00
N GLY A 110 -8.27 16.25 -16.55
CA GLY A 110 -9.29 15.28 -16.94
C GLY A 110 -10.72 15.70 -16.55
N LEU A 111 -10.91 16.12 -15.29
CA LEU A 111 -12.22 16.55 -14.81
C LEU A 111 -12.71 17.81 -15.52
N LEU A 112 -11.85 18.80 -15.73
CA LEU A 112 -12.24 20.03 -16.44
C LEU A 112 -12.61 19.72 -17.90
N THR A 113 -11.86 18.86 -18.59
CA THR A 113 -12.20 18.42 -19.95
C THR A 113 -13.59 17.77 -20.00
N LEU A 114 -13.89 16.84 -19.08
CA LEU A 114 -15.20 16.19 -19.03
C LEU A 114 -16.31 17.17 -18.68
N MET A 115 -16.10 18.08 -17.73
CA MET A 115 -17.07 19.11 -17.38
C MET A 115 -17.42 19.99 -18.59
N VAL A 116 -16.42 20.43 -19.35
CA VAL A 116 -16.63 21.22 -20.57
C VAL A 116 -17.41 20.42 -21.62
N GLN A 117 -17.07 19.14 -21.83
CA GLN A 117 -17.81 18.27 -22.76
C GLN A 117 -19.26 17.99 -22.31
N CYS A 118 -19.53 18.06 -21.00
CA CYS A 118 -20.89 18.01 -20.45
C CYS A 118 -21.61 19.38 -20.47
N GLY A 119 -21.00 20.43 -21.01
CA GLY A 119 -21.58 21.77 -21.10
C GLY A 119 -21.62 22.52 -19.77
N PHE A 120 -20.70 22.24 -18.85
CA PHE A 120 -20.51 23.03 -17.64
C PHE A 120 -19.54 24.19 -17.89
N ASP A 121 -19.85 25.35 -17.32
CA ASP A 121 -18.81 26.35 -17.06
C ASP A 121 -17.84 25.83 -16.01
N ILE A 122 -16.59 26.27 -16.10
CA ILE A 122 -15.50 25.78 -15.25
C ILE A 122 -14.87 26.92 -14.45
N SER A 123 -14.30 26.59 -13.29
CA SER A 123 -13.55 27.56 -12.48
C SER A 123 -12.17 27.76 -13.10
N ALA A 124 -12.07 28.70 -14.02
CA ALA A 124 -10.86 29.11 -14.72
C ALA A 124 -10.96 30.60 -15.10
N LYS A 125 -9.94 31.13 -15.77
CA LYS A 125 -9.98 32.49 -16.35
C LYS A 125 -10.29 32.47 -17.85
N GLU A 126 -10.78 33.61 -18.32
CA GLU A 126 -10.99 33.87 -19.75
C GLU A 126 -9.74 33.56 -20.58
N GLY A 127 -9.97 33.07 -21.79
CA GLY A 127 -8.91 32.59 -22.68
C GLY A 127 -8.51 31.13 -22.46
N SER A 128 -9.09 30.43 -21.48
CA SER A 128 -9.00 28.98 -21.39
C SER A 128 -9.72 28.33 -22.57
N GLU A 129 -9.18 27.21 -23.04
CA GLU A 129 -9.59 26.52 -24.25
C GLU A 129 -9.46 25.00 -24.07
N PHE A 130 -10.43 24.23 -24.55
CA PHE A 130 -10.46 22.78 -24.42
C PHE A 130 -10.84 22.13 -25.74
N SER A 131 -10.19 21.01 -26.05
CA SER A 131 -10.60 20.13 -27.14
C SER A 131 -11.71 19.18 -26.67
N VAL A 132 -12.65 18.89 -27.56
CA VAL A 132 -13.54 17.74 -27.43
C VAL A 132 -12.78 16.49 -27.85
N PHE A 133 -12.79 15.47 -27.01
CA PHE A 133 -12.24 14.15 -27.26
C PHE A 133 -13.36 13.11 -27.35
N GLU A 134 -13.19 12.12 -28.22
CA GLU A 134 -14.08 10.96 -28.31
C GLU A 134 -13.94 10.10 -27.03
N LYS A 135 -12.71 9.95 -26.55
CA LYS A 135 -12.37 9.10 -25.41
C LYS A 135 -11.40 9.82 -24.48
N VAL A 136 -11.65 9.69 -23.18
CA VAL A 136 -10.75 10.14 -22.11
C VAL A 136 -10.41 8.92 -21.27
N PHE A 137 -9.16 8.46 -21.35
CA PHE A 137 -8.67 7.31 -20.61
C PHE A 137 -7.78 7.72 -19.46
N VAL A 138 -7.85 6.95 -18.38
CA VAL A 138 -7.18 7.25 -17.12
C VAL A 138 -6.63 5.96 -16.54
N ASP A 139 -5.34 5.94 -16.26
CA ASP A 139 -4.70 4.92 -15.42
C ASP A 139 -4.05 5.66 -14.23
N ILE A 140 -4.84 5.78 -13.15
CA ILE A 140 -4.47 6.45 -11.91
C ILE A 140 -4.89 5.52 -10.77
N GLY A 141 -3.95 5.04 -9.96
CA GLY A 141 -4.20 4.04 -8.92
C GLY A 141 -3.31 4.21 -7.70
N ASP A 142 -3.77 3.70 -6.55
CA ASP A 142 -3.11 3.84 -5.25
C ASP A 142 -2.22 2.63 -4.98
N ASN A 143 -0.94 2.73 -5.38
CA ASN A 143 0.05 1.64 -5.34
C ASN A 143 0.60 1.33 -3.93
N GLN A 144 -0.15 1.61 -2.86
CA GLN A 144 0.37 1.58 -1.49
C GLN A 144 0.02 0.31 -0.67
N SER A 145 -0.70 -0.67 -1.23
CA SER A 145 -0.92 -1.95 -0.52
C SER A 145 0.18 -2.98 -0.83
N ILE A 146 0.96 -3.31 0.21
CA ILE A 146 2.09 -4.27 0.18
C ILE A 146 1.65 -5.68 -0.25
N GLU A 147 0.37 -6.04 -0.07
CA GLU A 147 -0.18 -7.36 -0.39
C GLU A 147 -0.32 -7.65 -1.90
N ASN A 148 -0.09 -6.66 -2.78
CA ASN A 148 -0.42 -6.72 -4.21
C ASN A 148 0.75 -6.36 -5.17
N ALA A 149 2.01 -6.53 -4.78
CA ALA A 149 3.15 -6.06 -5.57
C ALA A 149 3.27 -6.67 -7.00
N LEU A 150 2.82 -7.92 -7.23
CA LEU A 150 2.77 -8.53 -8.58
C LEU A 150 1.44 -8.26 -9.31
N SER A 151 0.35 -8.04 -8.57
CA SER A 151 -0.98 -7.81 -9.14
C SER A 151 -1.18 -6.36 -9.60
N THR A 152 -0.46 -5.40 -9.03
CA THR A 152 -0.50 -3.97 -9.40
C THR A 152 0.14 -3.70 -10.76
N PHE A 153 1.41 -4.06 -10.97
CA PHE A 153 2.08 -3.85 -12.27
C PHE A 153 1.34 -4.55 -13.42
N SER A 154 1.00 -5.82 -13.25
CA SER A 154 0.28 -6.59 -14.28
C SER A 154 -1.11 -6.00 -14.58
N SER A 155 -1.81 -5.47 -13.58
CA SER A 155 -3.10 -4.78 -13.77
C SER A 155 -2.92 -3.46 -14.52
N HIS A 156 -1.90 -2.67 -14.19
CA HIS A 156 -1.57 -1.44 -14.92
C HIS A 156 -1.28 -1.74 -16.39
N ILE A 157 -0.42 -2.72 -16.67
CA ILE A 157 -0.10 -3.10 -18.05
C ILE A 157 -1.34 -3.61 -18.79
N LYS A 158 -2.20 -4.42 -18.14
CA LYS A 158 -3.46 -4.87 -18.74
C LYS A 158 -4.38 -3.69 -19.07
N ASN A 159 -4.52 -2.73 -18.16
CA ASN A 159 -5.33 -1.53 -18.37
C ASN A 159 -4.76 -0.67 -19.51
N ILE A 160 -3.45 -0.44 -19.53
CA ILE A 160 -2.78 0.30 -20.59
C ILE A 160 -2.96 -0.39 -21.95
N ALA A 161 -2.86 -1.72 -22.01
CA ALA A 161 -3.09 -2.48 -23.24
C ALA A 161 -4.54 -2.32 -23.75
N GLU A 162 -5.53 -2.36 -22.86
CA GLU A 162 -6.94 -2.10 -23.20
C GLU A 162 -7.14 -0.67 -23.70
N ILE A 163 -6.62 0.33 -22.98
CA ILE A 163 -6.63 1.75 -23.38
C ILE A 163 -6.02 1.90 -24.78
N MET A 164 -4.85 1.30 -25.03
CA MET A 164 -4.16 1.38 -26.30
C MET A 164 -5.00 0.78 -27.43
N SER A 165 -5.67 -0.36 -27.21
CA SER A 165 -6.53 -0.99 -28.23
C SER A 165 -7.74 -0.14 -28.65
N LEU A 166 -8.17 0.80 -27.80
CA LEU A 166 -9.33 1.66 -28.03
C LEU A 166 -8.94 3.10 -28.43
N SER A 167 -7.66 3.45 -28.34
CA SER A 167 -7.18 4.81 -28.55
C SER A 167 -7.09 5.18 -30.02
N ASN A 168 -7.18 6.48 -30.31
CA ASN A 168 -7.03 7.06 -31.64
C ASN A 168 -6.56 8.53 -31.52
N ASN A 169 -6.48 9.24 -32.65
CA ASN A 169 -6.07 10.65 -32.70
C ASN A 169 -7.01 11.64 -31.97
N SER A 170 -8.20 11.18 -31.54
CA SER A 170 -9.21 11.95 -30.80
C SER A 170 -9.32 11.48 -29.34
N THR A 171 -8.23 10.94 -28.79
CA THR A 171 -8.15 10.40 -27.44
C THR A 171 -7.23 11.21 -26.53
N LEU A 172 -7.70 11.53 -25.32
CA LEU A 172 -6.89 12.07 -24.22
C LEU A 172 -6.54 10.94 -23.26
N VAL A 173 -5.26 10.77 -22.93
CA VAL A 173 -4.78 9.71 -22.04
C VAL A 173 -4.01 10.29 -20.86
N LEU A 174 -4.40 9.89 -19.65
CA LEU A 174 -3.83 10.35 -18.38
C LEU A 174 -3.19 9.16 -17.64
N PHE A 175 -1.87 9.19 -17.49
CA PHE A 175 -1.11 8.16 -16.77
C PHE A 175 -0.51 8.72 -15.49
N ASP A 176 -0.66 8.03 -14.36
CA ASP A 176 0.05 8.34 -13.12
C ASP A 176 1.10 7.28 -12.82
N GLU A 177 2.34 7.72 -12.59
CA GLU A 177 3.50 6.88 -12.32
C GLU A 177 3.72 5.76 -13.37
N ILE A 178 3.70 6.13 -14.66
CA ILE A 178 3.86 5.17 -15.75
C ILE A 178 5.20 4.42 -15.66
N GLY A 179 5.14 3.09 -15.82
CA GLY A 179 6.28 2.18 -15.72
C GLY A 179 6.68 1.79 -14.30
N SER A 180 6.02 2.33 -13.26
CA SER A 180 6.29 1.98 -11.86
C SER A 180 5.89 0.53 -11.55
N GLY A 181 6.43 -0.04 -10.47
CA GLY A 181 6.08 -1.39 -10.02
C GLY A 181 6.96 -2.53 -10.58
N THR A 182 8.04 -2.20 -11.31
CA THR A 182 9.03 -3.17 -11.80
C THR A 182 10.47 -2.63 -11.65
N GLU A 183 11.46 -3.38 -12.14
CA GLU A 183 12.86 -2.97 -12.15
C GLU A 183 13.01 -1.65 -12.95
N PRO A 184 13.68 -0.61 -12.41
CA PRO A 184 13.64 0.74 -12.97
C PRO A 184 14.02 0.84 -14.46
N ASN A 185 15.03 0.08 -14.90
CA ASN A 185 15.50 0.13 -16.29
C ASN A 185 14.46 -0.47 -17.25
N GLU A 186 13.87 -1.61 -16.88
CA GLU A 186 12.83 -2.26 -17.69
C GLU A 186 11.55 -1.43 -17.71
N GLY A 187 11.14 -0.91 -16.54
CA GLY A 187 9.96 -0.05 -16.40
C GLY A 187 10.07 1.23 -17.21
N ALA A 188 11.24 1.87 -17.20
CA ALA A 188 11.50 3.05 -18.01
C ALA A 188 11.47 2.75 -19.52
N GLY A 189 12.12 1.68 -19.97
CA GLY A 189 12.12 1.30 -21.38
C GLY A 189 10.72 0.99 -21.91
N LEU A 190 9.94 0.23 -21.13
CA LEU A 190 8.55 -0.08 -21.47
C LEU A 190 7.69 1.18 -21.49
N ALA A 191 7.79 2.05 -20.50
CA ALA A 191 7.04 3.30 -20.45
C ALA A 191 7.34 4.22 -21.63
N ILE A 192 8.62 4.37 -22.02
CA ILE A 192 9.00 5.13 -23.22
C ILE A 192 8.34 4.53 -24.46
N SER A 193 8.42 3.21 -24.62
CA SER A 193 7.85 2.52 -25.79
C SER A 193 6.33 2.69 -25.88
N LEU A 194 5.63 2.63 -24.74
CA LEU A 194 4.19 2.88 -24.66
C LEU A 194 3.85 4.33 -25.00
N LEU A 195 4.58 5.30 -24.43
CA LEU A 195 4.39 6.72 -24.71
C LEU A 195 4.61 7.05 -26.20
N GLU A 196 5.63 6.46 -26.82
CA GLU A 196 5.87 6.58 -28.26
C GLU A 196 4.71 6.03 -29.09
N GLU A 197 4.13 4.89 -28.69
CA GLU A 197 3.02 4.29 -29.41
C GLU A 197 1.76 5.18 -29.33
N PHE A 198 1.40 5.68 -28.15
CA PHE A 198 0.28 6.64 -28.00
C PHE A 198 0.50 7.91 -28.83
N TYR A 199 1.73 8.41 -28.88
CA TYR A 199 2.10 9.54 -29.73
C TYR A 199 1.90 9.22 -31.22
N LYS A 200 2.37 8.06 -31.70
CA LYS A 200 2.19 7.63 -33.10
C LYS A 200 0.73 7.44 -33.49
N MET A 201 -0.12 7.03 -32.54
CA MET A 201 -1.58 6.98 -32.73
C MET A 201 -2.23 8.37 -32.80
N GLY A 202 -1.48 9.44 -32.49
CA GLY A 202 -1.94 10.82 -32.49
C GLY A 202 -2.66 11.23 -31.21
N CYS A 203 -2.53 10.48 -30.11
CA CYS A 203 -3.18 10.83 -28.84
C CYS A 203 -2.63 12.14 -28.26
N ILE A 204 -3.39 12.74 -27.33
CA ILE A 204 -2.86 13.71 -26.38
C ILE A 204 -2.57 12.95 -25.08
N THR A 205 -1.33 13.00 -24.60
CA THR A 205 -0.90 12.19 -23.46
C THR A 205 -0.32 13.06 -22.35
N ILE A 206 -0.80 12.86 -21.14
CA ILE A 206 -0.22 13.46 -19.93
C ILE A 206 0.17 12.32 -19.01
N ALA A 207 1.45 12.23 -18.69
CA ALA A 207 1.98 11.15 -17.85
C ALA A 207 2.79 11.71 -16.70
N SER A 208 2.63 11.15 -15.50
CA SER A 208 3.54 11.40 -14.38
C SER A 208 4.58 10.30 -14.25
N THR A 209 5.80 10.65 -13.82
CA THR A 209 6.84 9.65 -13.56
C THR A 209 7.87 10.13 -12.54
N HIS A 210 8.57 9.16 -11.94
CA HIS A 210 9.77 9.36 -11.14
C HIS A 210 11.06 8.90 -11.84
N TYR A 211 10.96 8.28 -13.03
CA TYR A 211 12.13 7.80 -13.77
C TYR A 211 12.83 8.91 -14.54
N GLY A 212 14.16 9.01 -14.36
CA GLY A 212 14.98 10.02 -15.01
C GLY A 212 15.12 9.80 -16.51
N GLU A 213 15.09 8.55 -16.94
CA GLU A 213 15.18 8.09 -18.33
C GLU A 213 14.04 8.65 -19.18
N ILE A 214 12.81 8.65 -18.65
CA ILE A 214 11.64 9.22 -19.34
C ILE A 214 11.78 10.75 -19.47
N LYS A 215 12.35 11.44 -18.46
CA LYS A 215 12.62 12.87 -18.54
C LYS A 215 13.63 13.20 -19.64
N LYS A 216 14.69 12.40 -19.73
CA LYS A 216 15.72 12.52 -20.79
C LYS A 216 15.09 12.31 -22.16
N PHE A 217 14.28 11.26 -22.31
CA PHE A 217 13.54 11.00 -23.54
C PHE A 217 12.65 12.20 -23.93
N ALA A 218 11.86 12.74 -23.00
CA ALA A 218 11.01 13.90 -23.26
C ALA A 218 11.79 15.18 -23.62
N THR A 219 13.04 15.31 -23.17
CA THR A 219 13.91 16.43 -23.57
C THR A 219 14.45 16.26 -24.99
N LEU A 220 14.66 15.02 -25.42
CA LEU A 220 15.24 14.69 -26.73
C LEU A 220 14.19 14.62 -27.85
N HIS A 221 12.94 14.29 -27.52
CA HIS A 221 11.87 14.13 -28.49
C HIS A 221 11.08 15.44 -28.69
N PRO A 222 10.97 15.98 -29.91
CA PRO A 222 10.40 17.32 -30.16
C PRO A 222 8.92 17.48 -29.80
N GLU A 223 8.13 16.40 -29.88
CA GLU A 223 6.69 16.38 -29.54
C GLU A 223 6.39 16.01 -28.09
N PHE A 224 7.43 15.89 -27.26
CA PHE A 224 7.32 15.66 -25.82
C PHE A 224 7.86 16.88 -25.08
N GLU A 225 7.26 17.19 -23.95
CA GLU A 225 7.70 18.28 -23.09
C GLU A 225 7.72 17.84 -21.63
N ASN A 226 8.67 18.39 -20.88
CA ASN A 226 8.78 18.16 -19.45
C ASN A 226 8.01 19.22 -18.66
N ALA A 227 7.39 18.80 -17.56
CA ALA A 227 6.88 19.68 -16.54
C ALA A 227 7.34 19.25 -15.15
N GLY A 228 7.54 20.22 -14.27
CA GLY A 228 7.97 20.04 -12.89
C GLY A 228 7.00 20.69 -11.92
N MET A 229 6.69 19.99 -10.82
CA MET A 229 6.02 20.61 -9.68
C MET A 229 7.01 21.41 -8.85
N MET A 230 6.73 22.70 -8.65
CA MET A 230 7.59 23.60 -7.88
C MET A 230 7.58 23.25 -6.39
N PHE A 231 8.74 23.46 -5.78
CA PHE A 231 8.99 23.16 -4.39
C PHE A 231 9.76 24.30 -3.71
N ASP A 232 9.38 24.65 -2.49
CA ASP A 232 10.09 25.65 -1.72
C ASP A 232 11.41 25.06 -1.19
N LYS A 233 12.54 25.64 -1.62
CA LYS A 233 13.87 25.18 -1.22
C LYS A 233 14.20 25.51 0.23
N GLU A 234 13.58 26.52 0.83
CA GLU A 234 13.83 26.89 2.22
C GLU A 234 12.98 26.09 3.18
N THR A 235 11.69 25.91 2.90
CA THR A 235 10.77 25.18 3.80
C THR A 235 10.77 23.68 3.56
N LEU A 236 11.02 23.24 2.31
CA LEU A 236 10.73 21.90 1.80
C LEU A 236 9.23 21.61 1.64
N GLU A 237 8.41 22.62 1.41
CA GLU A 237 6.98 22.43 1.18
C GLU A 237 6.64 22.50 -0.32
N PRO A 238 5.70 21.66 -0.80
CA PRO A 238 5.22 21.73 -2.17
C PRO A 238 4.45 23.03 -2.40
N LEU A 239 4.79 23.76 -3.48
CA LEU A 239 4.07 24.97 -3.88
C LEU A 239 2.83 24.67 -4.72
N TYR A 240 2.60 23.39 -5.06
CA TYR A 240 1.52 22.88 -5.91
C TYR A 240 1.39 23.61 -7.26
N LYS A 241 2.49 24.19 -7.74
CA LYS A 241 2.54 24.96 -8.99
C LYS A 241 3.29 24.17 -10.05
N LEU A 242 2.62 23.90 -11.17
CA LEU A 242 3.21 23.27 -12.34
C LEU A 242 4.06 24.31 -13.12
N THR A 243 5.25 23.91 -13.56
CA THR A 243 6.06 24.68 -14.51
C THR A 243 6.39 23.80 -15.72
N ILE A 244 5.91 24.21 -16.89
CA ILE A 244 6.16 23.53 -18.18
C ILE A 244 7.51 24.01 -18.74
N GLY A 245 8.23 23.12 -19.43
CA GLY A 245 9.56 23.36 -20.01
C GLY A 245 10.71 23.27 -19.00
N LYS A 246 10.43 22.88 -17.75
CA LYS A 246 11.44 22.68 -16.72
C LYS A 246 11.23 21.34 -16.05
N SER A 247 12.26 20.51 -16.05
CA SER A 247 12.39 19.40 -15.12
C SER A 247 13.22 19.87 -13.93
N GLU A 248 12.68 19.82 -12.71
CA GLU A 248 13.52 19.95 -11.52
C GLU A 248 14.31 18.65 -11.31
N ASP A 249 15.59 18.81 -10.96
CA ASP A 249 16.42 17.71 -10.49
C ASP A 249 15.84 17.12 -9.20
N SER A 250 16.06 15.83 -8.97
CA SER A 250 15.59 15.14 -7.78
C SER A 250 16.19 15.76 -6.52
N ASN A 251 15.38 16.50 -5.75
CA ASN A 251 15.77 17.18 -4.50
C ASN A 251 16.07 16.22 -3.33
N ALA A 252 16.16 14.90 -3.57
CA ALA A 252 16.31 13.89 -2.54
C ALA A 252 17.51 14.16 -1.62
N LEU A 253 18.68 14.46 -2.18
CA LEU A 253 19.89 14.76 -1.39
C LEU A 253 19.76 16.03 -0.55
N PHE A 254 19.06 17.04 -1.08
CA PHE A 254 18.81 18.29 -0.37
C PHE A 254 17.85 18.07 0.81
N ILE A 255 16.77 17.30 0.59
CA ILE A 255 15.85 16.87 1.64
C ILE A 255 16.59 16.07 2.70
N SER A 256 17.42 15.09 2.31
CA SER A 256 18.23 14.29 3.23
C SER A 256 19.15 15.15 4.10
N LYS A 257 19.75 16.21 3.55
CA LYS A 257 20.56 17.18 4.32
C LYS A 257 19.77 17.87 5.43
N LYS A 258 18.58 18.35 5.08
CA LYS A 258 17.64 18.99 6.02
C LYS A 258 17.15 18.02 7.10
N MET A 259 17.00 16.74 6.76
CA MET A 259 16.68 15.66 7.70
C MET A 259 17.85 15.24 8.60
N GLY A 260 18.99 15.94 8.54
CA GLY A 260 20.13 15.72 9.42
C GLY A 260 21.12 14.66 8.94
N ILE A 261 21.02 14.18 7.69
CA ILE A 261 22.03 13.29 7.11
C ILE A 261 23.35 14.05 6.97
N LYS A 262 24.42 13.46 7.51
CA LYS A 262 25.77 14.06 7.52
C LYS A 262 26.27 14.30 6.09
N ASN A 263 26.93 15.44 5.85
CA ASN A 263 27.47 15.81 4.52
C ASN A 263 28.32 14.71 3.90
N ARG A 264 29.17 14.02 4.68
CA ARG A 264 29.99 12.89 4.21
C ARG A 264 29.17 11.80 3.49
N VAL A 265 27.94 11.53 3.94
CA VAL A 265 27.05 10.54 3.31
C VAL A 265 26.47 11.10 2.01
N LEU A 266 26.07 12.38 2.03
CA LEU A 266 25.52 13.07 0.86
C LEU A 266 26.55 13.22 -0.27
N ASP A 267 27.80 13.56 0.07
CA ASP A 267 28.89 13.72 -0.89
C ASP A 267 29.20 12.37 -1.56
N ARG A 268 29.25 11.29 -0.78
CA ARG A 268 29.35 9.92 -1.33
C ARG A 268 28.16 9.53 -2.18
N ALA A 269 26.95 9.88 -1.78
CA ALA A 269 25.76 9.58 -2.56
C ALA A 269 25.80 10.29 -3.93
N LYS A 270 26.33 11.53 -4.01
CA LYS A 270 26.55 12.23 -5.28
C LYS A 270 27.55 11.49 -6.17
N GLU A 271 28.69 11.06 -5.61
CA GLU A 271 29.70 10.29 -6.35
C GLU A 271 29.10 8.99 -6.91
N TYR A 272 28.30 8.26 -6.11
CA TYR A 272 27.68 7.02 -6.55
C TYR A 272 26.62 7.20 -7.66
N VAL A 273 25.90 8.33 -7.68
CA VAL A 273 24.94 8.62 -8.75
C VAL A 273 25.65 8.81 -10.10
N ILE A 274 26.87 9.34 -10.10
CA ILE A 274 27.64 9.62 -11.31
C ILE A 274 28.42 8.39 -11.75
N ASP A 275 29.26 7.85 -10.86
CA ASP A 275 30.29 6.87 -11.22
C ASP A 275 29.88 5.43 -10.94
N ARG A 276 28.81 5.20 -10.16
CA ARG A 276 28.37 3.88 -9.66
C ARG A 276 29.48 3.06 -8.99
N ASN A 277 30.56 3.71 -8.54
CA ASN A 277 31.71 3.08 -7.92
C ASN A 277 31.52 3.03 -6.40
N TYR A 278 31.02 1.90 -5.90
CA TYR A 278 30.67 1.76 -4.49
C TYR A 278 31.90 1.52 -3.61
N ASN A 279 31.99 2.22 -2.48
CA ASN A 279 32.98 1.93 -1.46
C ASN A 279 32.66 0.57 -0.80
N LEU A 280 33.57 -0.39 -0.97
CA LEU A 280 33.49 -1.74 -0.41
C LEU A 280 34.37 -1.91 0.84
N ASP A 281 34.82 -0.81 1.44
CA ASP A 281 35.72 -0.87 2.59
C ASP A 281 35.00 -1.54 3.76
N LEU A 282 35.59 -2.62 4.24
CA LEU A 282 35.08 -3.32 5.41
C LEU A 282 35.33 -2.45 6.65
N VAL A 283 34.34 -2.41 7.55
CA VAL A 283 34.53 -1.81 8.86
C VAL A 283 35.61 -2.62 9.59
N LYS A 284 36.67 -1.95 10.04
CA LYS A 284 37.70 -2.58 10.87
C LYS A 284 37.02 -3.26 12.07
N ARG A 285 37.29 -4.55 12.29
CA ARG A 285 36.67 -5.35 13.38
C ARG A 285 36.77 -4.66 14.75
N SER A 286 37.85 -3.91 14.98
CA SER A 286 38.07 -3.11 16.19
C SER A 286 37.04 -2.00 16.44
N LYS A 287 36.30 -1.55 15.42
CA LYS A 287 35.21 -0.56 15.55
C LYS A 287 33.83 -1.21 15.74
N LEU A 288 33.72 -2.51 15.49
CA LEU A 288 32.50 -3.30 15.70
C LEU A 288 32.45 -3.87 17.13
N GLN A 289 33.61 -4.01 17.78
CA GLN A 289 33.69 -4.21 19.22
C GLN A 289 33.41 -2.87 19.92
N SER A 290 32.17 -2.66 20.34
CA SER A 290 31.93 -1.94 21.59
C SER A 290 32.77 -2.61 22.67
N ASN A 291 33.25 -1.85 23.66
CA ASN A 291 33.93 -2.33 24.88
C ASN A 291 33.18 -3.49 25.57
N ILE A 292 33.22 -4.69 25.01
CA ILE A 292 33.34 -5.90 25.81
C ILE A 292 34.81 -5.85 26.12
N GLU A 293 35.12 -5.31 27.30
CA GLU A 293 36.45 -5.40 27.87
C GLU A 293 36.93 -6.84 27.67
N ASP A 294 37.96 -7.00 26.85
CA ASP A 294 38.90 -8.09 27.00
C ASP A 294 39.56 -7.90 28.38
N LYS A 295 38.82 -8.21 29.44
CA LYS A 295 39.44 -8.81 30.61
C LYS A 295 39.95 -10.15 30.12
N ASN A 296 41.22 -10.13 29.72
CA ASN A 296 42.15 -11.24 29.67
C ASN A 296 41.51 -12.59 30.02
N SER A 297 41.48 -13.49 29.04
CA SER A 297 41.90 -14.89 29.21
C SER A 297 42.18 -15.30 30.65
N SER A 298 41.09 -15.55 31.37
CA SER A 298 40.98 -16.28 32.62
C SER A 298 39.56 -16.79 32.51
N GLU A 299 39.40 -18.10 32.40
CA GLU A 299 38.13 -18.80 32.32
C GLU A 299 37.10 -18.12 33.26
N VAL A 300 36.16 -17.37 32.70
CA VAL A 300 34.96 -17.03 33.46
C VAL A 300 34.15 -18.32 33.44
N ILE A 301 34.42 -19.16 34.43
CA ILE A 301 33.47 -20.16 34.91
C ILE A 301 32.20 -19.37 35.21
N LEU A 302 31.29 -19.32 34.24
CA LEU A 302 29.91 -19.00 34.53
C LEU A 302 29.47 -20.15 35.44
N ASN A 303 29.49 -19.89 36.75
CA ASN A 303 28.82 -20.72 37.75
C ASN A 303 27.32 -20.65 37.46
N TYR A 304 26.90 -21.31 36.38
CA TYR A 304 25.53 -21.74 36.26
C TYR A 304 25.33 -22.75 37.38
N THR A 305 24.30 -22.52 38.19
CA THR A 305 23.93 -23.46 39.24
C THR A 305 23.66 -24.80 38.56
N ASP A 306 24.45 -25.82 38.85
CA ASP A 306 24.16 -27.18 38.38
C ASP A 306 22.84 -27.62 39.02
N TYR A 307 21.80 -27.70 38.19
CA TYR A 307 20.50 -28.22 38.57
C TYR A 307 20.56 -29.74 38.56
N ASN A 308 20.34 -30.36 39.71
CA ASN A 308 20.31 -31.81 39.86
C ASN A 308 18.88 -32.33 39.73
N VAL A 309 18.75 -33.59 39.34
CA VAL A 309 17.46 -34.28 39.32
C VAL A 309 16.84 -34.22 40.72
N GLY A 310 15.58 -33.80 40.80
CA GLY A 310 14.86 -33.61 42.06
C GLY A 310 14.94 -32.19 42.66
N ASP A 311 15.71 -31.27 42.07
CA ASP A 311 15.74 -29.87 42.53
C ASP A 311 14.39 -29.18 42.24
N LYS A 312 13.87 -28.42 43.22
CA LYS A 312 12.68 -27.59 43.03
C LYS A 312 13.10 -26.25 42.44
N VAL A 313 12.62 -25.95 41.24
CA VAL A 313 12.94 -24.74 40.49
C VAL A 313 11.69 -23.91 40.25
N LYS A 314 11.81 -22.59 40.31
CA LYS A 314 10.77 -21.65 39.92
C LYS A 314 10.93 -21.31 38.45
N LEU A 315 9.85 -21.43 37.68
CA LEU A 315 9.80 -21.04 36.28
C LEU A 315 9.41 -19.56 36.23
N LEU A 316 10.32 -18.72 35.74
CA LEU A 316 10.14 -17.27 35.78
C LEU A 316 9.02 -16.78 34.86
N ASP A 317 8.72 -17.53 33.79
CA ASP A 317 7.67 -17.19 32.82
C ASP A 317 6.26 -17.48 33.36
N GLU A 318 6.10 -18.50 34.21
CA GLU A 318 4.80 -18.98 34.74
C GLU A 318 4.57 -18.59 36.21
N ASP A 319 5.59 -18.02 36.87
CA ASP A 319 5.65 -17.67 38.29
C ASP A 319 5.35 -18.83 39.28
N ASP A 320 5.45 -20.08 38.82
CA ASP A 320 5.14 -21.29 39.58
C ASP A 320 6.32 -22.29 39.58
N PHE A 321 6.21 -23.38 40.33
CA PHE A 321 7.32 -24.30 40.63
C PHE A 321 7.21 -25.63 39.90
N GLY A 322 8.36 -26.11 39.40
CA GLY A 322 8.53 -27.45 38.85
C GLY A 322 9.70 -28.19 39.51
N ILE A 323 9.83 -29.47 39.16
CA ILE A 323 10.90 -30.35 39.66
C ILE A 323 11.81 -30.75 38.50
N VAL A 324 13.12 -30.59 38.64
CA VAL A 324 14.10 -30.94 37.60
C VAL A 324 14.09 -32.45 37.37
N TYR A 325 13.84 -32.86 36.14
CA TYR A 325 13.85 -34.26 35.70
C TYR A 325 15.17 -34.64 35.03
N LYS A 326 15.73 -33.76 34.17
CA LYS A 326 17.07 -33.93 33.61
C LYS A 326 17.91 -32.67 33.75
N PRO A 327 19.21 -32.83 34.10
CA PRO A 327 20.13 -31.71 34.21
C PRO A 327 20.41 -31.06 32.84
N MET A 328 21.15 -29.96 32.88
CA MET A 328 21.43 -29.10 31.74
C MET A 328 22.03 -29.85 30.53
N ASP A 329 21.45 -29.63 29.35
CA ASP A 329 21.97 -30.12 28.07
C ASP A 329 23.06 -29.20 27.48
N LYS A 330 23.65 -29.60 26.34
CA LYS A 330 24.70 -28.82 25.65
C LYS A 330 24.22 -27.49 25.08
N PHE A 331 22.91 -27.23 25.09
CA PHE A 331 22.28 -26.01 24.60
C PHE A 331 21.74 -25.13 25.75
N ASN A 332 22.10 -25.44 27.00
CA ASN A 332 21.72 -24.75 28.23
C ASN A 332 20.22 -24.84 28.58
N ASN A 333 19.58 -25.98 28.27
CA ASN A 333 18.20 -26.26 28.66
C ASN A 333 18.12 -27.38 29.69
N VAL A 334 17.16 -27.29 30.62
CA VAL A 334 16.88 -28.25 31.69
C VAL A 334 15.46 -28.78 31.47
N GLU A 335 15.28 -30.10 31.59
CA GLU A 335 13.93 -30.68 31.56
C GLU A 335 13.31 -30.65 32.96
N VAL A 336 12.13 -30.06 33.07
CA VAL A 336 11.42 -29.84 34.32
C VAL A 336 10.03 -30.47 34.23
N LEU A 337 9.62 -31.22 35.27
CA LEU A 337 8.26 -31.68 35.48
C LEU A 337 7.44 -30.53 36.08
N PHE A 338 6.48 -30.01 35.31
CA PHE A 338 5.58 -28.93 35.69
C PHE A 338 4.14 -29.30 35.30
N ASN A 339 3.19 -29.25 36.24
CA ASN A 339 1.79 -29.63 36.02
C ASN A 339 1.62 -30.98 35.29
N ASP A 340 2.27 -32.03 35.83
CA ASP A 340 2.28 -33.42 35.31
C ASP A 340 2.81 -33.58 33.87
N ASN A 341 3.49 -32.56 33.31
CA ASN A 341 4.10 -32.61 31.98
C ASN A 341 5.59 -32.26 32.04
N PHE A 342 6.39 -32.88 31.16
CA PHE A 342 7.80 -32.56 31.01
C PHE A 342 7.98 -31.43 30.00
N ILE A 343 8.61 -30.34 30.42
CA ILE A 343 8.91 -29.18 29.57
C ILE A 343 10.41 -28.89 29.59
N SER A 344 10.96 -28.50 28.44
CA SER A 344 12.35 -28.09 28.30
C SER A 344 12.44 -26.57 28.42
N VAL A 345 13.18 -26.09 29.43
CA VAL A 345 13.27 -24.67 29.76
C VAL A 345 14.72 -24.24 29.82
N ASN A 346 15.04 -23.09 29.23
CA ASN A 346 16.39 -22.54 29.27
C ASN A 346 16.77 -22.12 30.71
N ILE A 347 18.00 -22.37 31.14
CA ILE A 347 18.47 -22.05 32.50
C ILE A 347 18.25 -20.59 32.91
N LYS A 348 18.26 -19.65 31.94
CA LYS A 348 18.03 -18.22 32.21
C LYS A 348 16.61 -17.90 32.66
N ARG A 349 15.68 -18.84 32.47
CA ARG A 349 14.26 -18.73 32.82
C ARG A 349 13.90 -19.59 34.04
N LEU A 350 14.90 -20.15 34.70
CA LEU A 350 14.75 -20.97 35.90
C LEU A 350 15.50 -20.32 37.07
N GLN A 351 14.92 -20.44 38.26
CA GLN A 351 15.59 -20.04 39.50
C GLN A 351 15.51 -21.20 40.49
N LEU A 352 16.65 -21.63 41.05
CA LEU A 352 16.66 -22.69 42.06
C LEU A 352 15.92 -22.21 43.31
N SER A 353 14.91 -22.96 43.75
CA SER A 353 14.16 -22.65 44.97
C SER A 353 14.68 -23.46 46.15
N ILE A 354 14.80 -24.78 46.03
CA ILE A 354 15.26 -25.69 47.09
C ILE A 354 15.98 -26.88 46.44
N LYS A 355 17.10 -27.32 47.03
CA LYS A 355 17.86 -28.47 46.53
C LYS A 355 17.22 -29.80 46.89
N ALA A 356 17.38 -30.81 46.05
CA ALA A 356 16.91 -32.17 46.29
C ALA A 356 17.40 -32.74 47.64
N SER A 357 18.65 -32.43 48.03
CA SER A 357 19.26 -32.87 49.30
C SER A 357 18.59 -32.30 50.55
N GLU A 358 17.87 -31.18 50.42
CA GLU A 358 17.12 -30.55 51.52
C GLU A 358 15.65 -30.98 51.52
N LEU A 359 15.14 -31.43 50.38
CA LEU A 359 13.76 -31.88 50.18
C LEU A 359 13.54 -33.36 50.53
N TYR A 360 14.56 -34.21 50.32
CA TYR A 360 14.43 -35.66 50.43
C TYR A 360 15.50 -36.27 51.36
N PRO A 361 15.15 -37.28 52.18
CA PRO A 361 16.12 -37.98 53.04
C PRO A 361 17.22 -38.70 52.24
N GLU A 362 18.39 -38.92 52.86
CA GLU A 362 19.47 -39.70 52.24
C GLU A 362 19.01 -41.12 51.86
N GLY A 363 19.21 -41.50 50.59
CA GLY A 363 18.77 -42.79 50.04
C GLY A 363 17.34 -42.82 49.49
N TYR A 364 16.65 -41.67 49.40
CA TYR A 364 15.34 -41.58 48.75
C TYR A 364 15.46 -41.77 47.22
N ASP A 365 14.66 -42.68 46.67
CA ASP A 365 14.63 -42.97 45.23
C ASP A 365 13.83 -41.89 44.49
N LEU A 366 14.55 -41.01 43.79
CA LEU A 366 13.98 -39.85 43.10
C LEU A 366 13.17 -40.23 41.85
N ASP A 367 13.35 -41.44 41.30
CA ASP A 367 12.57 -41.94 40.15
C ASP A 367 11.08 -42.14 40.51
N VAL A 368 10.79 -42.22 41.81
CA VAL A 368 9.44 -42.29 42.38
C VAL A 368 8.67 -40.96 42.19
N LEU A 369 9.37 -39.84 41.98
CA LEU A 369 8.73 -38.53 41.75
C LEU A 369 8.18 -38.38 40.33
N PHE A 370 8.69 -39.18 39.38
CA PHE A 370 8.44 -39.00 37.95
C PHE A 370 7.66 -40.16 37.31
N THR A 371 7.27 -41.17 38.11
CA THR A 371 6.54 -42.37 37.65
C THR A 371 5.12 -42.42 38.22
N SER A 372 4.12 -42.72 37.39
CA SER A 372 2.75 -42.89 37.84
C SER A 372 2.59 -44.18 38.68
N PHE A 373 1.65 -44.21 39.63
CA PHE A 373 1.42 -45.40 40.49
C PHE A 373 1.15 -46.69 39.69
N LYS A 374 0.63 -46.57 38.46
CA LYS A 374 0.39 -47.69 37.54
C LYS A 374 1.68 -48.26 36.95
N GLU A 375 2.67 -47.43 36.66
CA GLU A 375 3.99 -47.86 36.13
C GLU A 375 4.81 -48.54 37.22
N ARG A 376 4.78 -48.04 38.46
CA ARG A 376 5.46 -48.68 39.62
C ARG A 376 4.97 -50.09 39.90
N LYS A 377 3.65 -50.34 39.77
CA LYS A 377 3.09 -51.69 39.96
C LYS A 377 3.53 -52.63 38.83
N LEU A 378 3.58 -52.13 37.60
CA LEU A 378 3.99 -52.89 36.43
C LEU A 378 5.48 -53.27 36.50
N GLU A 379 6.36 -52.35 36.87
CA GLU A 379 7.80 -52.62 37.04
C GLU A 379 8.09 -53.60 38.18
N LYS A 380 7.43 -53.44 39.35
CA LYS A 380 7.57 -54.41 40.45
C LYS A 380 7.02 -55.79 40.10
N ASP A 381 5.94 -55.87 39.32
CA ASP A 381 5.42 -57.15 38.83
C ASP A 381 6.36 -57.79 37.79
N ILE A 382 7.10 -57.00 37.00
CA ILE A 382 8.12 -57.46 36.05
C ILE A 382 9.35 -57.99 36.78
N GLN A 383 9.88 -57.26 37.77
CA GLN A 383 11.02 -57.71 38.58
C GLN A 383 10.72 -59.00 39.36
N ARG A 384 9.45 -59.22 39.75
CA ARG A 384 8.99 -60.47 40.38
C ARG A 384 8.66 -61.59 39.39
N GLY A 385 8.88 -61.40 38.08
CA GLY A 385 8.71 -62.45 37.06
C GLY A 385 7.24 -62.75 36.69
N SER A 386 6.31 -61.81 36.88
CA SER A 386 4.90 -62.01 36.55
C SER A 386 4.69 -62.20 35.04
N LYS A 387 4.33 -63.41 34.62
CA LYS A 387 3.98 -63.73 33.22
C LYS A 387 2.84 -62.86 32.66
N LYS A 388 2.01 -62.27 33.53
CA LYS A 388 0.88 -61.41 33.14
C LYS A 388 1.34 -60.01 32.69
N ALA A 389 2.40 -59.47 33.31
CA ALA A 389 2.98 -58.18 32.95
C ALA A 389 3.76 -58.27 31.62
N LEU A 390 4.56 -59.33 31.43
CA LEU A 390 5.28 -59.60 30.17
C LEU A 390 4.34 -59.78 28.97
N LYS A 391 3.18 -60.43 29.15
CA LYS A 391 2.15 -60.54 28.11
C LYS A 391 1.53 -59.19 27.72
N LYS A 392 1.42 -58.26 28.66
CA LYS A 392 0.86 -56.93 28.42
C LYS A 392 1.80 -56.08 27.54
N ILE A 393 3.10 -56.14 27.84
CA ILE A 393 4.16 -55.50 27.02
C ILE A 393 4.22 -56.12 25.62
N GLN A 394 4.17 -57.45 25.49
CA GLN A 394 4.14 -58.09 24.16
C GLN A 394 2.90 -57.70 23.34
N LYS A 395 1.78 -57.40 23.99
CA LYS A 395 0.57 -56.91 23.34
C LYS A 395 0.74 -55.46 22.86
N GLU A 396 1.26 -54.56 23.71
CA GLU A 396 1.55 -53.16 23.34
C GLU A 396 2.62 -53.06 22.22
N ILE A 397 3.67 -53.89 22.26
CA ILE A 397 4.68 -53.97 21.18
C ILE A 397 4.08 -54.45 19.86
N ARG A 398 3.06 -55.33 19.91
CA ARG A 398 2.34 -55.79 18.71
C ARG A 398 1.35 -54.75 18.18
N GLU A 399 0.72 -53.96 19.06
CA GLU A 399 -0.21 -52.90 18.68
C GLU A 399 0.53 -51.68 18.09
N ASN A 400 1.73 -51.35 18.57
CA ASN A 400 2.57 -50.26 18.02
C ASN A 400 3.33 -50.60 16.72
N ARG A 401 3.18 -51.82 16.18
CA ARG A 401 3.77 -52.26 14.91
C ARG A 401 2.75 -52.42 13.77
N LYS A 402 1.52 -51.94 13.95
CA LYS A 402 0.47 -51.94 12.93
C LYS A 402 0.14 -50.53 12.45
#